data_AF-A0A4S2HJ18-F1
#
_entry.id   AF-A0A4S2HJ18-F1
#
_cell.length_a   1.000
_cell.length_b   1.000
_cell.length_c   1.000
_cell.angle_alpha   90.00
_cell.angle_beta   90.00
_cell.angle_gamma   90.00
#
_symmetry.space_group_name_H-M   'P 1'
#
loop_
_entity.id
_entity.type
_entity.pdbx_description
1 polymer ?
#
loop_
_entity_poly.entity_id
_entity_poly.type
_entity_poly.pdbx_seq_one_letter_code
_entity_poly.pdbx_strand_id
1 'polypeptide(L)'
;MFGGNLSSPLSHAIQMIRNGRAIAQTFSENVYFALDRCFLTVPLLMELKRLNESAVYRLHVIARAKANCTAYAKPEKKPDLRRGRPCKKGKSIKAMDLFESRKHDFIASCICRND
;
A
#
# COMPACT_ATOMS: atom_id res chain seq x y z
N MET A 1 17.30 30.40 8.43
CA MET A 1 16.11 29.95 9.17
C MET A 1 15.85 28.48 8.83
N PHE A 2 16.30 27.55 9.68
CA PHE A 2 15.98 26.12 9.55
C PHE A 2 14.80 25.81 10.47
N GLY A 3 13.60 25.80 9.89
CA GLY A 3 12.36 25.52 10.61
C GLY A 3 12.10 24.02 10.71
N GLY A 4 12.35 23.47 11.91
CA GLY A 4 11.60 22.37 12.53
C GLY A 4 11.40 21.08 11.72
N ASN A 5 12.33 20.14 11.87
CA ASN A 5 12.02 18.71 11.70
C ASN A 5 11.12 18.28 12.87
N LEU A 6 9.81 18.33 12.67
CA LEU A 6 8.87 17.59 13.50
C LEU A 6 9.01 16.11 13.11
N SER A 7 9.99 15.41 13.67
CA SER A 7 10.15 13.96 13.53
C SER A 7 8.99 13.27 14.23
N SER A 8 7.83 13.25 13.58
CA SER A 8 6.80 12.26 13.91
C SER A 8 7.50 10.90 13.91
N PRO A 9 7.41 10.09 14.98
CA PRO A 9 7.98 8.76 14.97
C PRO A 9 7.45 8.05 13.74
N LEU A 10 8.36 7.67 12.86
CA LEU A 10 8.02 6.98 11.62
C LEU A 10 7.20 5.76 12.00
N SER A 11 6.03 5.56 11.38
CA SER A 11 5.19 4.39 11.66
C SER A 11 6.04 3.12 11.69
N HIS A 12 5.85 2.29 12.71
CA HIS A 12 6.56 1.02 12.89
C HIS A 12 6.55 0.19 11.58
N ALA A 13 5.42 0.18 10.88
CA ALA A 13 5.27 -0.52 9.61
C ALA A 13 6.23 0.00 8.51
N ILE A 14 6.49 1.31 8.46
CA ILE A 14 7.44 1.91 7.51
C ILE A 14 8.88 1.57 7.90
N GLN A 15 9.20 1.60 9.20
CA GLN A 15 10.53 1.20 9.69
C GLN A 15 10.83 -0.26 9.31
N MET A 16 9.86 -1.16 9.50
CA MET A 16 10.00 -2.57 9.09
C MET A 16 10.34 -2.70 7.61
N ILE A 17 9.63 -1.99 6.72
CA ILE A 17 9.87 -2.04 5.27
C ILE A 17 11.26 -1.50 4.90
N ARG A 18 11.72 -0.42 5.56
CA ARG A 18 13.07 0.09 5.36
C ARG A 18 14.15 -0.88 5.82
N ASN A 19 13.94 -1.56 6.94
CA ASN A 19 14.85 -2.58 7.42
C ASN A 19 14.87 -3.80 6.48
N GLY A 20 13.70 -4.26 6.03
CA GLY A 20 13.59 -5.33 5.03
C GLY A 20 14.32 -4.99 3.73
N ARG A 21 14.29 -3.71 3.33
CA ARG A 21 15.07 -3.22 2.19
C ARG A 21 16.57 -3.32 2.43
N ALA A 22 17.04 -2.88 3.60
CA ALA A 22 18.45 -2.99 3.95
C ALA A 22 18.91 -4.46 3.93
N ILE A 23 18.10 -5.38 4.45
CA ILE A 23 18.36 -6.83 4.39
C ILE A 23 18.49 -7.29 2.93
N ALA A 24 17.55 -6.95 2.05
CA ALA A 24 17.61 -7.34 0.64
C ALA A 24 18.89 -6.84 -0.05
N GLN A 25 19.38 -5.66 0.33
CA GLN A 25 20.65 -5.11 -0.17
C GLN A 25 21.86 -5.85 0.41
N THR A 26 21.88 -6.11 1.72
CA THR A 26 22.99 -6.78 2.40
C THR A 26 23.19 -8.21 1.90
N PHE A 27 22.10 -8.96 1.76
CA PHE A 27 22.17 -10.35 1.31
C PHE A 27 22.21 -10.49 -0.22
N SER A 28 22.01 -9.40 -0.96
CA SER A 28 21.93 -9.43 -2.42
C SER A 28 20.89 -10.45 -2.92
N GLU A 29 19.72 -10.46 -2.28
CA GLU A 29 18.64 -11.41 -2.55
C GLU A 29 17.27 -10.75 -2.41
N ASN A 30 16.27 -11.31 -3.12
CA ASN A 30 14.89 -10.89 -2.94
C ASN A 30 14.39 -11.34 -1.56
N VAL A 31 13.78 -10.43 -0.80
CA VAL A 31 13.27 -10.69 0.55
C VAL A 31 11.75 -10.72 0.53
N TYR A 32 11.14 -11.62 1.31
CA TYR A 32 9.69 -11.77 1.40
C TYR A 32 9.24 -11.59 2.85
N PHE A 33 8.36 -10.61 3.08
CA PHE A 33 7.71 -10.40 4.38
C PHE A 33 6.29 -10.95 4.35
N ALA A 34 6.04 -11.97 5.17
CA ALA A 34 4.69 -12.44 5.46
C ALA A 34 4.11 -11.60 6.61
N LEU A 35 3.22 -10.67 6.29
CA LEU A 35 2.61 -9.75 7.26
C LEU A 35 1.12 -10.03 7.43
N ASP A 36 0.59 -9.73 8.62
CA ASP A 36 -0.84 -9.77 8.83
C ASP A 36 -1.57 -8.62 8.08
N ARG A 37 -2.88 -8.78 7.89
CA ARG A 37 -3.76 -7.81 7.20
C ARG A 37 -3.63 -6.38 7.72
N CYS A 38 -3.32 -6.20 9.01
CA CYS A 38 -3.23 -4.88 9.65
C CYS A 38 -2.08 -4.02 9.10
N PHE A 39 -1.12 -4.64 8.41
CA PHE A 39 0.03 -3.94 7.82
C PHE A 39 -0.22 -3.41 6.40
N LEU A 40 -1.33 -3.80 5.75
CA LEU A 40 -1.73 -3.31 4.42
C LEU A 40 -2.28 -1.87 4.49
N THR A 41 -1.40 -0.92 4.77
CA THR A 41 -1.71 0.51 4.81
C THR A 41 -1.19 1.24 3.58
N VAL A 42 -1.86 2.31 3.17
CA VAL A 42 -1.43 3.12 2.01
C VAL A 42 0.01 3.63 2.17
N PRO A 43 0.43 4.18 3.34
CA PRO A 43 1.82 4.63 3.51
C PRO A 43 2.84 3.50 3.33
N LEU A 44 2.54 2.30 3.85
CA LEU A 44 3.42 1.14 3.70
C LEU A 44 3.58 0.73 2.24
N LEU A 45 2.47 0.65 1.49
CA LEU A 45 2.48 0.27 0.08
C LEU A 45 3.20 1.30 -0.79
N MET A 46 3.03 2.60 -0.49
CA MET A 46 3.75 3.67 -1.18
C MET A 46 5.25 3.61 -0.93
N GLU A 47 5.67 3.41 0.33
CA GLU A 47 7.10 3.30 0.64
C GLU A 47 7.71 2.04 0.01
N LEU A 48 7.00 0.90 0.07
CA LEU A 48 7.43 -0.34 -0.58
C LEU A 48 7.64 -0.13 -2.08
N LYS A 49 6.69 0.52 -2.77
CA LYS A 49 6.80 0.84 -4.19
C LYS A 49 8.05 1.70 -4.45
N ARG A 50 8.19 2.81 -3.71
CA ARG A 50 9.31 3.74 -3.85
C ARG A 50 10.66 3.06 -3.65
N LEU A 51 10.79 2.17 -2.66
CA LEU A 51 12.03 1.44 -2.39
C LEU A 51 12.35 0.38 -3.45
N ASN A 52 11.33 -0.14 -4.15
CA ASN A 52 11.50 -1.14 -5.19
C ASN A 52 11.67 -0.58 -6.62
N GLU A 53 11.37 0.71 -6.86
CA GLU A 53 11.40 1.32 -8.20
C GLU A 53 12.79 1.24 -8.87
N SER A 54 13.88 1.45 -8.12
CA SER A 54 15.26 1.39 -8.62
C SER A 54 16.06 0.21 -8.07
N ALA A 55 15.37 -0.78 -7.51
CA ALA A 55 15.98 -1.89 -6.80
C ALA A 55 16.38 -3.05 -7.71
N VAL A 56 17.63 -3.50 -7.61
CA VAL A 56 18.09 -4.78 -8.20
C VAL A 56 17.41 -5.95 -7.49
N TYR A 57 17.59 -6.06 -6.18
CA TYR A 57 16.90 -7.05 -5.33
C TYR A 57 15.68 -6.43 -4.68
N ARG A 58 14.51 -7.06 -4.73
CA ARG A 58 13.24 -6.47 -4.28
C ARG A 58 12.81 -6.98 -2.92
N LEU A 59 12.12 -6.12 -2.18
CA LEU A 59 11.33 -6.53 -1.02
C LEU A 59 9.90 -6.82 -1.47
N HIS A 60 9.40 -8.02 -1.20
CA HIS A 60 8.03 -8.43 -1.45
C HIS A 60 7.26 -8.53 -0.14
N VAL A 61 5.98 -8.16 -0.16
CA VAL A 61 5.08 -8.29 0.98
C VAL A 61 3.94 -9.24 0.60
N ILE A 62 3.77 -10.28 1.42
CA ILE A 62 2.68 -11.25 1.33
C ILE A 62 1.77 -10.97 2.52
N ALA A 63 0.53 -10.57 2.28
CA ALA A 63 -0.42 -10.29 3.34
C ALA A 63 -1.84 -10.62 2.91
N ARG A 64 -2.68 -10.96 3.89
CA ARG A 64 -4.12 -11.15 3.65
C ARG A 64 -4.80 -9.79 3.54
N ALA A 65 -5.49 -9.52 2.44
CA ALA A 65 -6.33 -8.33 2.33
C ALA A 65 -7.72 -8.57 2.93
N LYS A 66 -8.32 -7.55 3.53
CA LYS A 66 -9.73 -7.62 3.95
C LYS A 66 -10.62 -7.44 2.72
N ALA A 67 -11.47 -8.42 2.43
CA ALA A 67 -12.33 -8.40 1.23
C ALA A 67 -13.24 -7.16 1.16
N ASN A 68 -13.71 -6.62 2.29
CA ASN A 68 -14.55 -5.42 2.31
C ASN A 68 -13.76 -4.10 2.27
N CYS A 69 -12.49 -4.12 1.87
CA CYS A 69 -11.68 -2.91 1.71
C CYS A 69 -12.34 -1.98 0.67
N THR A 70 -12.55 -0.72 1.06
CA THR A 70 -13.18 0.30 0.21
C THR A 70 -12.17 1.43 -0.03
N ALA A 71 -11.78 1.60 -1.29
CA ALA A 71 -11.07 2.77 -1.76
C ALA A 71 -12.06 3.88 -2.11
N TYR A 72 -11.56 5.11 -2.22
CA TYR A 72 -12.37 6.25 -2.66
C TYR A 72 -11.62 6.97 -3.77
N ALA A 73 -12.34 7.34 -4.83
CA ALA A 73 -11.81 8.24 -5.84
C ALA A 73 -11.47 9.60 -5.24
N LYS A 74 -10.65 10.39 -5.96
CA LYS A 74 -10.49 11.81 -5.64
C LYS A 74 -11.85 12.51 -5.78
N PRO A 75 -12.23 13.39 -4.84
CA PRO A 75 -13.47 14.15 -4.97
C PRO A 75 -13.40 15.06 -6.20
N GLU A 76 -14.48 15.11 -6.97
CA GLU A 76 -14.60 16.04 -8.09
C GLU A 76 -14.63 17.48 -7.56
N LYS A 77 -13.90 18.38 -8.21
CA LYS A 77 -13.98 19.81 -7.91
C LYS A 77 -15.34 20.31 -8.43
N LYS A 78 -16.26 20.59 -7.51
CA LYS A 78 -17.54 21.20 -7.88
C LYS A 78 -17.30 22.67 -8.24
N PRO A 79 -17.86 23.16 -9.38
CA PRO A 79 -17.64 24.52 -9.86
C PRO A 79 -18.29 25.59 -8.96
N ASP A 80 -19.28 25.19 -8.17
CA ASP A 80 -20.12 26.04 -7.35
C ASP A 80 -19.66 26.06 -5.88
N LEU A 81 -19.51 27.28 -5.34
CA LEU A 81 -19.29 27.61 -3.92
C LEU A 81 -20.51 27.22 -3.07
N ARG A 82 -20.84 25.92 -3.03
CA ARG A 82 -21.91 25.42 -2.15
C ARG A 82 -21.47 25.62 -0.70
N ARG A 83 -22.38 26.11 0.13
CA ARG A 83 -22.17 26.19 1.58
C ARG A 83 -21.84 24.80 2.14
N GLY A 84 -20.87 24.75 3.04
CA GLY A 84 -20.49 23.54 3.78
C GLY A 84 -19.06 23.07 3.48
N ARG A 85 -18.62 22.06 4.24
CA ARG A 85 -17.28 21.48 4.08
C ARG A 85 -17.20 20.70 2.77
N PRO A 86 -16.17 20.93 1.94
CA PRO A 86 -15.93 20.11 0.76
C PRO A 86 -15.81 18.62 1.10
N CYS A 87 -16.37 17.76 0.25
CA CYS A 87 -16.22 16.32 0.39
C CYS A 87 -14.73 15.94 0.34
N LYS A 88 -14.27 15.19 1.36
CA LYS A 88 -12.87 14.70 1.39
C LYS A 88 -12.64 13.48 0.49
N LYS A 89 -13.71 12.78 0.11
CA LYS A 89 -13.69 11.50 -0.61
C LYS A 89 -14.68 11.58 -1.77
N GLY A 90 -14.29 11.06 -2.93
CA GLY A 90 -15.17 10.87 -4.08
C GLY A 90 -15.95 9.55 -3.97
N LYS A 91 -16.36 9.02 -5.13
CA LYS A 91 -17.08 7.74 -5.24
C LYS A 91 -16.33 6.60 -4.54
N SER A 92 -17.06 5.75 -3.82
CA SER A 92 -16.52 4.53 -3.24
C SER A 92 -16.22 3.50 -4.33
N ILE A 93 -15.10 2.78 -4.18
CA ILE A 93 -14.65 1.72 -5.06
C ILE A 93 -14.33 0.52 -4.15
N LYS A 94 -15.09 -0.57 -4.28
CA LYS A 94 -14.78 -1.80 -3.55
C LYS A 94 -13.56 -2.46 -4.18
N ALA A 95 -12.61 -2.90 -3.37
CA ALA A 95 -11.40 -3.55 -3.86
C ALA A 95 -11.72 -4.81 -4.67
N MET A 96 -12.71 -5.61 -4.25
CA MET A 96 -13.11 -6.83 -4.96
C MET A 96 -13.64 -6.55 -6.36
N ASP A 97 -14.50 -5.53 -6.53
CA ASP A 97 -15.00 -5.12 -7.85
C ASP A 97 -13.84 -4.70 -8.78
N LEU A 98 -12.79 -4.09 -8.20
CA LEU A 98 -11.58 -3.71 -8.92
C LEU A 98 -10.73 -4.92 -9.32
N PHE A 99 -10.58 -5.92 -8.44
CA PHE A 99 -9.90 -7.17 -8.76
C PHE A 99 -10.61 -7.92 -9.89
N GLU A 100 -11.94 -8.00 -9.85
CA GLU A 100 -12.71 -8.68 -10.89
C GLU A 100 -12.59 -7.96 -12.25
N SER A 101 -12.82 -6.65 -12.27
CA SER A 101 -12.75 -5.85 -13.50
C SER A 101 -11.35 -5.79 -14.11
N ARG A 102 -10.30 -5.96 -13.30
CA ARG A 102 -8.90 -5.94 -13.73
C ARG A 102 -8.19 -7.27 -13.55
N LYS A 103 -8.92 -8.40 -13.61
CA LYS A 103 -8.35 -9.73 -13.37
C LYS A 103 -7.11 -10.06 -14.20
N HIS A 104 -6.98 -9.47 -15.39
CA HIS A 104 -5.85 -9.64 -16.29
C HIS A 104 -4.55 -8.98 -15.79
N ASP A 105 -4.65 -8.02 -14.88
CA ASP A 105 -3.50 -7.38 -14.23
C ASP A 105 -2.92 -8.25 -13.09
N PHE A 106 -3.60 -9.35 -12.72
CA PHE A 106 -3.25 -10.19 -11.59
C PHE A 106 -2.97 -11.63 -12.02
N ILE A 107 -2.02 -12.26 -11.35
CA ILE A 107 -1.76 -13.69 -11.50
C ILE A 107 -2.66 -14.44 -10.52
N ALA A 108 -3.60 -15.22 -11.05
CA ALA A 108 -4.40 -16.13 -10.25
C ALA A 108 -3.54 -17.33 -9.81
N SER A 109 -3.62 -17.69 -8.53
CA SER A 109 -3.03 -18.90 -7.99
C SER A 109 -4.07 -19.63 -7.15
N CYS A 110 -4.14 -20.95 -7.29
CA CYS A 110 -4.95 -21.80 -6.44
C CYS A 110 -4.05 -22.39 -5.34
N ILE A 111 -4.47 -22.24 -4.08
CA ILE A 111 -3.83 -22.96 -2.98
C ILE A 111 -4.55 -24.30 -2.89
N CYS A 112 -3.93 -25.36 -3.40
CA CYS A 112 -4.36 -26.71 -3.11
C CYS A 112 -4.13 -26.94 -1.61
N ARG A 113 -5.20 -27.12 -0.84
CA ARG A 113 -5.06 -27.63 0.52
C ARG A 113 -4.68 -29.10 0.39
N ASN A 114 -3.47 -29.45 0.82
CA ASN A 114 -3.16 -30.83 1.11
C ASN A 114 -3.84 -31.12 2.45
N ASP A 115 -4.98 -31.80 2.39
CA ASP A 115 -5.66 -32.36 3.56
C ASP A 115 -4.86 -33.55 4.13
#